data_AF-A0A6L7QKY9-F1
#
_entry.id   AF-A0A6L7QKY9-F1
#
_cell.length_a   1.000
_cell.length_b   1.000
_cell.length_c   1.000
_cell.angle_alpha   90.00
_cell.angle_beta   90.00
_cell.angle_gamma   90.00
#
_symmetry.space_group_name_H-M   'P 1'
#
loop_
_entity.id
_entity.type
_entity.pdbx_description
1 polymer ?
#
loop_
_entity_poly.entity_id
_entity_poly.type
_entity_poly.pdbx_seq_one_letter_code
_entity_poly.pdbx_strand_id
1 'polypeptide(L)'
;DDSAQLMLQCMEAWFVADRQSLGAYFGKDFKAAVLPARDDVEAIAKSDLERTLRQATRSCSKGKGIYRKGRHSFELLGCLDPSKVMEASPYARRLIDALKRS
;
A
#
# COMPACT_ATOMS: atom_id res chain seq x y z
N ASP A 1 -7.03 20.09 -3.47
CA ASP A 1 -6.06 18.99 -3.40
C ASP A 1 -5.94 18.27 -2.05
N ASP A 2 -6.42 18.82 -0.94
CA ASP A 2 -6.27 18.21 0.40
C ASP A 2 -7.02 16.88 0.59
N SER A 3 -8.18 16.71 -0.07
CA SER A 3 -8.98 15.49 0.02
C SER A 3 -8.26 14.27 -0.56
N ALA A 4 -7.46 14.46 -1.62
CA ALA A 4 -6.68 13.39 -2.23
C ALA A 4 -5.54 12.95 -1.31
N GLN A 5 -4.93 13.88 -0.57
CA GLN A 5 -3.84 13.56 0.37
C GLN A 5 -4.34 12.84 1.63
N LEU A 6 -5.52 13.22 2.14
CA LEU A 6 -6.18 12.51 3.25
C LEU A 6 -6.63 11.11 2.83
N MET A 7 -7.19 10.97 1.63
CA MET A 7 -7.57 9.68 1.09
C MET A 7 -6.36 8.78 0.86
N LEU A 8 -5.26 9.32 0.32
CA LEU A 8 -4.01 8.59 0.11
C LEU A 8 -3.50 7.93 1.39
N GLN A 9 -3.62 8.62 2.53
CA GLN A 9 -3.16 8.13 3.82
C GLN A 9 -3.89 6.88 4.29
N CYS A 10 -5.20 6.82 4.04
CA CYS A 10 -6.00 5.64 4.32
C CYS A 10 -5.68 4.51 3.34
N MET A 11 -5.35 4.86 2.10
CA MET A 11 -5.06 3.89 1.04
C MET A 11 -3.66 3.28 1.13
N GLU A 12 -2.70 3.92 1.83
CA GLU A 12 -1.37 3.32 2.04
C GLU A 12 -1.47 1.96 2.75
N ALA A 13 -2.51 1.75 3.59
CA ALA A 13 -2.71 0.48 4.28
C ALA A 13 -2.98 -0.68 3.30
N TRP A 14 -3.58 -0.38 2.14
CA TRP A 14 -3.90 -1.37 1.11
C TRP A 14 -2.66 -1.99 0.48
N PHE A 15 -1.50 -1.34 0.58
CA PHE A 15 -0.22 -1.89 0.13
C PHE A 15 0.11 -3.22 0.83
N VAL A 16 -0.29 -3.37 2.09
CA VAL A 16 -0.03 -4.59 2.85
C VAL A 16 -0.95 -5.74 2.41
N ALA A 17 -2.11 -5.44 1.82
CA ALA A 17 -3.03 -6.44 1.28
C ALA A 17 -2.45 -7.15 0.04
N ASP A 18 -1.68 -6.44 -0.78
CA ASP A 18 -1.07 -7.00 -1.99
C ASP A 18 0.46 -6.92 -1.97
N ARG A 19 1.06 -7.72 -1.09
CA ARG A 19 2.53 -7.83 -0.94
C ARG A 19 3.22 -8.27 -2.23
N GLN A 20 2.51 -9.00 -3.10
CA GLN A 20 3.03 -9.47 -4.38
C GLN A 20 3.32 -8.28 -5.31
N SER A 21 2.34 -7.39 -5.48
CA SER A 21 2.51 -6.18 -6.30
C SER A 21 3.56 -5.23 -5.72
N LEU A 22 3.66 -5.13 -4.39
CA LEU A 22 4.76 -4.39 -3.74
C LEU A 22 6.14 -4.98 -4.06
N GLY A 23 6.26 -6.30 -3.99
CA GLY A 23 7.49 -7.01 -4.35
C GLY A 23 7.86 -6.83 -5.82
N ALA A 24 6.89 -6.88 -6.72
CA ALA A 24 7.10 -6.62 -8.14
C ALA A 24 7.56 -5.18 -8.39
N TYR A 25 6.95 -4.21 -7.70
CA TYR A 25 7.28 -2.79 -7.86
C TYR A 25 8.67 -2.41 -7.31
N PHE A 26 9.05 -2.92 -6.13
CA PHE A 26 10.35 -2.62 -5.51
C PHE A 26 11.48 -3.57 -5.93
N GLY A 27 11.15 -4.72 -6.51
CA GLY A 27 12.08 -5.71 -7.02
C GLY A 27 12.72 -6.58 -5.92
N LYS A 28 13.77 -7.31 -6.31
CA LYS A 28 14.38 -8.40 -5.53
C LYS A 28 14.89 -8.03 -4.13
N ASP A 29 15.21 -6.76 -3.88
CA ASP A 29 15.76 -6.31 -2.60
C ASP A 29 14.65 -5.94 -1.58
N PHE A 30 13.38 -6.06 -1.99
CA PHE A 30 12.22 -5.82 -1.15
C PHE A 30 12.04 -6.92 -0.11
N LYS A 31 11.91 -6.53 1.17
CA LYS A 31 11.76 -7.45 2.30
C LYS A 31 10.30 -7.53 2.74
N ALA A 32 9.51 -8.31 2.02
CA ALA A 32 8.08 -8.50 2.31
C ALA A 32 7.79 -8.97 3.75
N ALA A 33 8.67 -9.79 4.33
CA ALA A 33 8.55 -10.32 5.69
C ALA A 33 8.60 -9.25 6.80
N VAL A 34 9.03 -8.02 6.48
CA VAL A 34 9.06 -6.89 7.43
C VAL A 34 7.68 -6.24 7.55
N LEU A 35 6.81 -6.43 6.58
CA LEU A 35 5.45 -5.90 6.63
C LEU A 35 4.62 -6.63 7.69
N PRO A 36 3.72 -5.92 8.40
CA PRO A 36 2.86 -6.55 9.40
C PRO A 36 1.98 -7.60 8.73
N ALA A 37 1.91 -8.79 9.33
CA ALA A 37 0.99 -9.85 8.91
C ALA A 37 -0.37 -9.60 9.56
N ARG A 38 -1.28 -8.95 8.82
CA ARG A 38 -2.67 -8.73 9.22
C ARG A 38 -3.58 -8.86 8.01
N ASP A 39 -4.74 -9.47 8.23
CA ASP A 39 -5.82 -9.55 7.24
C ASP A 39 -6.65 -8.26 7.25
N ASP A 40 -6.84 -7.68 8.44
CA ASP A 40 -7.42 -6.35 8.60
C ASP A 40 -6.33 -5.28 8.47
N VAL A 41 -6.21 -4.74 7.25
CA VAL A 41 -5.25 -3.68 6.95
C VAL A 41 -5.67 -2.32 7.52
N GLU A 42 -6.95 -2.13 7.81
CA GLU A 42 -7.50 -0.85 8.31
C GLU A 42 -7.10 -0.61 9.77
N ALA A 43 -6.89 -1.68 10.52
CA ALA A 43 -6.40 -1.62 11.90
C ALA A 43 -4.88 -1.32 12.02
N ILE A 44 -4.14 -1.25 10.91
CA ILE A 44 -2.70 -0.95 10.95
C ILE A 44 -2.50 0.53 11.28
N ALA A 45 -1.80 0.80 12.39
CA ALA A 45 -1.44 2.17 12.75
C ALA A 45 -0.57 2.80 11.64
N LYS A 46 -0.93 4.01 11.21
CA LYS A 46 -0.22 4.74 10.15
C LYS A 46 1.28 4.88 10.38
N SER A 47 1.69 5.12 11.62
CA SER A 47 3.11 5.20 12.02
C SER A 47 3.83 3.87 11.79
N ASP A 48 3.18 2.74 12.09
CA ASP A 48 3.74 1.41 11.87
C ASP A 48 3.80 1.05 10.40
N LEU A 49 2.78 1.42 9.63
CA LEU A 49 2.76 1.23 8.19
C LEU A 49 3.92 1.96 7.50
N GLU A 50 4.07 3.27 7.77
CA GLU A 50 5.15 4.05 7.16
C GLU A 50 6.54 3.50 7.56
N ARG A 51 6.71 3.17 8.85
CA ARG A 51 7.94 2.58 9.38
C ARG A 51 8.26 1.26 8.70
N THR A 52 7.32 0.34 8.60
CA THR A 52 7.52 -0.99 8.02
C THR A 52 7.74 -0.93 6.51
N LEU A 53 7.05 -0.05 5.78
CA LEU A 53 7.30 0.19 4.35
C LEU A 53 8.72 0.73 4.11
N ARG A 54 9.18 1.71 4.89
CA ARG A 54 10.55 2.24 4.81
C ARG A 54 11.59 1.17 5.14
N GLN A 55 11.33 0.32 6.14
CA GLN A 55 12.23 -0.78 6.49
C GLN A 55 12.27 -1.86 5.40
N ALA A 56 11.11 -2.25 4.84
CA ALA A 56 10.98 -3.26 3.79
C ALA A 56 11.70 -2.84 2.50
N THR A 57 11.84 -1.54 2.26
CA THR A 57 12.44 -0.95 1.04
C THR A 57 13.82 -0.35 1.26
N ARG A 58 14.35 -0.39 2.49
CA ARG A 58 15.63 0.26 2.85
C ARG A 58 16.80 -0.22 2.01
N SER A 59 16.78 -1.48 1.59
CA SER A 59 17.83 -2.11 0.77
C SER A 59 17.61 -1.96 -0.74
N CYS A 60 16.49 -1.38 -1.19
CA CYS A 60 16.14 -1.24 -2.62
C CYS A 60 16.91 -0.10 -3.32
N SER A 61 18.23 0.00 -3.09
CA SER A 61 19.06 1.13 -3.55
C SER A 61 19.33 1.15 -5.06
N LYS A 62 19.23 0.01 -5.74
CA LYS A 62 19.46 -0.12 -7.19
C LYS A 62 18.20 0.03 -8.05
N GLY A 63 17.05 0.28 -7.43
CA GLY A 63 15.74 0.37 -8.10
C GLY A 63 14.96 1.62 -7.68
N LYS A 64 13.71 1.43 -7.25
CA LYS A 64 12.82 2.53 -6.81
C LYS A 64 13.31 3.26 -5.55
N GLY A 65 14.28 2.72 -4.81
CA GLY A 65 14.78 3.31 -3.57
C GLY A 65 13.87 3.00 -2.37
N ILE A 66 14.20 3.62 -1.24
CA ILE A 66 13.36 3.58 -0.04
C ILE A 66 11.98 4.17 -0.33
N TYR A 67 10.95 3.61 0.30
CA TYR A 67 9.58 4.12 0.23
C TYR A 67 9.53 5.61 0.58
N ARG A 68 8.88 6.39 -0.30
CA ARG A 68 8.62 7.81 -0.13
C ARG A 68 7.15 8.07 -0.41
N LYS A 69 6.44 8.51 0.64
CA LYS A 69 5.04 8.90 0.54
C LYS A 69 4.85 9.96 -0.55
N GLY A 70 3.72 9.90 -1.25
CA GLY A 70 3.43 10.74 -2.41
C GLY A 70 3.96 10.06 -3.66
N ARG A 71 5.26 10.22 -3.96
CA ARG A 71 5.85 9.70 -5.22
C ARG A 71 5.54 8.22 -5.46
N HIS A 72 5.83 7.36 -4.49
CA HIS A 72 5.60 5.92 -4.67
C HIS A 72 4.15 5.52 -4.38
N SER A 73 3.44 6.28 -3.52
CA SER A 73 2.08 5.94 -3.11
C SER A 73 1.11 5.93 -4.28
N PHE A 74 1.16 6.95 -5.15
CA PHE A 74 0.28 7.01 -6.34
C PHE A 74 0.60 5.92 -7.35
N GLU A 75 1.89 5.70 -7.64
CA GLU A 75 2.32 4.63 -8.56
C GLU A 75 1.88 3.25 -8.04
N LEU A 76 2.09 2.98 -6.74
CA LEU A 76 1.71 1.71 -6.13
C LEU A 76 0.20 1.48 -6.16
N LEU A 77 -0.61 2.50 -5.87
CA LEU A 77 -2.07 2.37 -5.92
C LEU A 77 -2.58 1.93 -7.29
N GLY A 78 -1.94 2.40 -8.38
CA GLY A 78 -2.25 1.96 -9.74
C GLY A 78 -1.81 0.53 -10.05
N CYS A 79 -0.94 -0.07 -9.25
CA CYS A 79 -0.43 -1.43 -9.46
C CYS A 79 -1.09 -2.49 -8.57
N LEU A 80 -1.85 -2.11 -7.53
CA LEU A 80 -2.49 -3.09 -6.64
C LEU A 80 -3.58 -3.86 -7.36
N ASP A 81 -3.72 -5.14 -7.02
CA ASP A 81 -4.90 -5.92 -7.38
C ASP A 81 -6.11 -5.45 -6.55
N PRO A 82 -7.16 -4.87 -7.20
CA PRO A 82 -8.33 -4.39 -6.49
C PRO A 82 -9.04 -5.50 -5.70
N SER A 83 -9.01 -6.74 -6.18
CA SER A 83 -9.69 -7.86 -5.53
C SER A 83 -9.10 -8.14 -4.15
N LYS A 84 -7.77 -8.21 -4.06
CA LYS A 84 -7.06 -8.43 -2.79
C LYS A 84 -7.28 -7.28 -1.80
N VAL A 85 -7.31 -6.05 -2.31
CA VAL A 85 -7.58 -4.87 -1.49
C VAL A 85 -9.02 -4.89 -0.94
N MET A 86 -10.01 -5.27 -1.76
CA MET A 86 -11.42 -5.39 -1.34
C MET A 86 -11.69 -6.56 -0.38
N GLU A 87 -10.83 -7.58 -0.35
CA GLU A 87 -10.88 -8.66 0.63
C GLU A 87 -10.33 -8.23 1.99
N ALA A 88 -9.24 -7.46 1.99
CA ALA A 88 -8.57 -7.00 3.21
C ALA A 88 -9.20 -5.75 3.84
N SER A 89 -10.01 -4.99 3.10
CA SER A 89 -10.56 -3.70 3.54
C SER A 89 -12.03 -3.54 3.13
N PRO A 90 -12.98 -3.59 4.08
CA PRO A 90 -14.38 -3.26 3.84
C PRO A 90 -14.59 -1.84 3.28
N TYR A 91 -13.79 -0.84 3.72
CA TYR A 91 -13.89 0.51 3.17
C TYR A 91 -13.44 0.56 1.70
N ALA A 92 -12.38 -0.17 1.34
CA ALA A 92 -11.95 -0.26 -0.05
C ALA A 92 -13.02 -0.89 -0.94
N ARG A 93 -13.65 -1.97 -0.46
CA ARG A 93 -14.80 -2.58 -1.15
C ARG A 93 -15.92 -1.57 -1.39
N ARG A 94 -16.33 -0.83 -0.35
CA ARG A 94 -17.38 0.19 -0.48
C ARG A 94 -17.01 1.29 -1.48
N LEU A 95 -15.76 1.75 -1.47
CA LEU A 95 -15.29 2.78 -2.40
C LEU A 95 -15.28 2.27 -3.84
N ILE A 96 -14.67 1.11 -4.09
CA ILE A 96 -14.58 0.52 -5.43
C ILE A 96 -15.97 0.21 -5.97
N ASP A 97 -16.87 -0.34 -5.15
CA ASP A 97 -18.25 -0.59 -5.54
C ASP A 97 -19.00 0.71 -5.86
N ALA A 98 -18.73 1.81 -5.15
CA ALA A 98 -19.31 3.12 -5.45
C ALA A 98 -18.79 3.68 -6.78
N LEU A 99 -17.48 3.58 -7.04
CA LEU A 99 -16.84 4.01 -8.29
C LEU A 99 -17.29 3.19 -9.51
N LYS A 100 -17.67 1.93 -9.32
CA LYS A 100 -18.24 1.09 -10.39
C LYS A 100 -19.70 1.42 -10.73
N ARG A 101 -20.40 2.13 -9.83
CA ARG A 101 -21.80 2.53 -10.01
C ARG A 101 -21.96 3.95 -10.57
N SER A 102 -20.88 4.71 -10.66
CA SER A 102 -20.83 6.08 -11.20
C SER A 102 -20.56 6.13 -12.69
#